data_AF-A0A2E1FKY5-F1
#
_entry.id   AF-A0A2E1FKY5-F1
#
_cell.length_a   1.000
_cell.length_b   1.000
_cell.length_c   1.000
_cell.angle_alpha   90.00
_cell.angle_beta   90.00
_cell.angle_gamma   90.00
#
_symmetry.space_group_name_H-M   'P 1'
#
loop_
_entity.id
_entity.type
_entity.pdbx_description
1 polymer ?
#
loop_
_entity_poly.entity_id
_entity_poly.type
_entity_poly.pdbx_seq_one_letter_code
_entity_poly.pdbx_strand_id
1 'polypeptide(L)'
;MSLLSSSLYFILGFIIAFLFPRLPGILVTRGKGFNLNFPPHPEPIPLSPHLTQRVLHMRMFYWLGLIVSFIPLLFGFLSVKWGNVPFGFGLWLSSGWFILSRLQIFLGGPEPPWTLEMAQRLQIISDKVKSDSKCCESISPEWLLSGIYCSVCKKKLDDMPRPDLGRKRSDGFFMGVIRLIASDGNPMFISDKKNFDVDSSESE
;
A
#
# COMPACT_ATOMS: atom_id res chain seq x y z
N MET A 1 -31.09 14.04 -23.40
CA MET A 1 -30.60 12.86 -22.64
C MET A 1 -31.56 12.61 -21.49
N SER A 2 -31.92 11.37 -21.20
CA SER A 2 -32.69 11.07 -19.98
C SER A 2 -31.77 11.17 -18.76
N LEU A 3 -32.32 11.52 -17.59
CA LEU A 3 -31.58 11.53 -16.32
C LEU A 3 -30.87 10.20 -16.08
N LEU A 4 -31.53 9.09 -16.39
CA LEU A 4 -30.95 7.74 -16.29
C LEU A 4 -29.67 7.61 -17.14
N SER A 5 -29.71 8.03 -18.41
CA SER A 5 -28.54 7.95 -19.30
C SER A 5 -27.37 8.80 -18.80
N SER A 6 -27.66 10.02 -18.32
CA SER A 6 -26.63 10.92 -17.77
C SER A 6 -26.00 10.34 -16.50
N SER A 7 -26.80 9.77 -15.60
CA SER A 7 -26.30 9.11 -14.39
C SER A 7 -25.43 7.90 -14.72
N LEU A 8 -25.81 7.07 -15.70
CA LEU A 8 -25.01 5.91 -16.12
C LEU A 8 -23.66 6.34 -16.69
N TYR A 9 -23.63 7.38 -17.54
CA TYR A 9 -22.38 7.92 -18.07
C TYR A 9 -21.47 8.46 -16.96
N PHE A 10 -22.04 9.21 -16.01
CA PHE A 10 -21.29 9.71 -14.87
C PHE A 10 -20.69 8.57 -14.02
N ILE A 11 -21.50 7.57 -13.66
CA ILE A 11 -21.04 6.41 -12.86
C ILE A 11 -19.95 5.64 -13.60
N LEU A 12 -20.10 5.43 -14.92
CA LEU A 12 -19.10 4.77 -15.73
C LEU A 12 -17.77 5.53 -15.74
N GLY A 13 -17.81 6.84 -15.97
CA GLY A 13 -16.63 7.70 -15.90
C GLY A 13 -15.97 7.65 -14.52
N PHE A 14 -16.77 7.73 -13.46
CA PHE A 14 -16.29 7.64 -12.09
C PHE A 14 -15.59 6.32 -11.80
N ILE A 15 -16.19 5.17 -12.12
CA ILE A 15 -15.61 3.85 -11.88
C ILE A 15 -14.31 3.66 -12.66
N ILE A 16 -14.27 4.10 -13.93
CA ILE A 16 -13.06 4.03 -14.75
C ILE A 16 -11.93 4.82 -14.11
N ALA A 17 -12.16 6.10 -13.80
CA ALA A 17 -11.16 6.96 -13.16
C ALA A 17 -10.78 6.50 -11.75
N PHE A 18 -11.67 5.81 -11.05
CA PHE A 18 -11.40 5.26 -9.73
C PHE A 18 -10.45 4.05 -9.79
N LEU A 19 -10.65 3.16 -10.77
CA LEU A 19 -9.85 1.95 -10.91
C LEU A 19 -8.53 2.19 -11.64
N PHE A 20 -8.50 3.09 -12.61
CA PHE A 20 -7.38 3.30 -13.51
C PHE A 20 -6.04 3.59 -12.80
N PRO A 21 -5.97 4.51 -11.81
CA PRO A 21 -4.74 4.77 -11.04
C PRO A 21 -4.23 3.56 -10.24
N ARG A 22 -5.09 2.58 -9.95
CA ARG A 22 -4.78 1.39 -9.14
C ARG A 22 -4.32 0.21 -9.98
N LEU A 23 -4.48 0.27 -11.30
CA LEU A 23 -4.12 -0.81 -12.23
C LEU A 23 -2.64 -1.21 -12.15
N PRO A 24 -1.65 -0.29 -12.10
CA PRO A 24 -0.25 -0.69 -12.00
C PRO A 24 0.03 -1.57 -10.78
N GLY A 25 -0.52 -1.19 -9.62
CA GLY A 25 -0.41 -1.99 -8.40
C GLY A 25 -1.12 -3.33 -8.52
N ILE A 26 -2.34 -3.37 -9.04
CA ILE A 26 -3.12 -4.63 -9.14
C ILE A 26 -2.47 -5.62 -10.12
N LEU A 27 -2.05 -5.14 -11.29
CA LEU A 27 -1.56 -5.98 -12.38
C LEU A 27 -0.13 -6.47 -12.13
N VAL A 28 0.78 -5.57 -11.77
CA VAL A 28 2.19 -5.92 -11.58
C VAL A 28 2.36 -6.83 -10.38
N THR A 29 1.64 -6.54 -9.28
CA THR A 29 1.85 -7.30 -8.04
C THR A 29 1.33 -8.73 -8.10
N ARG A 30 0.47 -9.03 -9.08
CA ARG A 30 -0.13 -10.35 -9.29
C ARG A 30 0.45 -11.12 -10.47
N GLY A 31 1.46 -10.56 -11.14
CA GLY A 31 2.24 -11.29 -12.13
C GLY A 31 2.97 -12.48 -11.50
N LYS A 32 3.06 -13.60 -12.22
CA LYS A 32 3.68 -14.85 -11.73
C LYS A 32 5.13 -14.62 -11.24
N GLY A 33 5.89 -13.77 -11.93
CA GLY A 33 7.28 -13.49 -11.57
C GLY A 33 7.46 -12.64 -10.31
N PHE A 34 6.42 -11.92 -9.87
CA PHE A 34 6.56 -10.98 -8.77
C PHE A 34 6.51 -11.66 -7.39
N ASN A 35 5.89 -12.84 -7.26
CA ASN A 35 5.69 -13.51 -5.97
C ASN A 35 6.62 -14.71 -5.72
N LEU A 36 7.64 -14.94 -6.56
CA LEU A 36 8.49 -16.14 -6.50
C LEU A 36 9.22 -16.32 -5.15
N ASN A 37 9.65 -15.21 -4.54
CA ASN A 37 10.44 -15.22 -3.30
C ASN A 37 9.59 -15.07 -2.03
N PHE A 38 8.26 -15.04 -2.15
CA PHE A 38 7.37 -14.78 -1.02
C PHE A 38 6.43 -15.95 -0.79
N PRO A 39 6.29 -16.42 0.47
CA PRO A 39 5.27 -17.41 0.78
C PRO A 39 3.87 -16.82 0.54
N PRO A 40 2.85 -17.68 0.30
CA PRO A 40 1.47 -17.22 0.14
C PRO A 40 0.95 -16.56 1.43
N HIS A 41 -0.07 -15.72 1.30
CA HIS A 41 -0.76 -15.18 2.48
C HIS A 41 -1.64 -16.25 3.13
N PRO A 42 -1.61 -16.43 4.47
CA PRO A 42 -1.17 -15.50 5.53
C PRO A 42 0.25 -15.69 6.11
N GLU A 43 1.04 -16.64 5.60
CA GLU A 43 2.31 -17.07 6.19
C GLU A 43 3.30 -15.93 6.50
N PRO A 44 4.14 -16.06 7.56
CA PRO A 44 5.16 -15.08 7.89
C PRO A 44 6.16 -14.92 6.74
N ILE A 45 6.81 -13.75 6.65
CA ILE A 45 7.79 -13.48 5.60
C ILE A 45 9.17 -13.40 6.22
N PRO A 46 10.14 -14.24 5.83
CA PRO A 46 11.50 -14.11 6.33
C PRO A 46 12.09 -12.77 5.90
N LEU A 47 12.78 -12.10 6.81
CA LEU A 47 13.50 -10.88 6.48
C LEU A 47 14.64 -11.21 5.51
N SER A 48 14.54 -10.64 4.33
CA SER A 48 15.51 -10.82 3.24
C SER A 48 15.66 -9.52 2.46
N PRO A 49 16.76 -9.32 1.71
CA PRO A 49 16.92 -8.16 0.84
C PRO A 49 15.75 -8.01 -0.16
N HIS A 50 15.15 -9.13 -0.59
CA HIS A 50 13.98 -9.13 -1.46
C HIS A 50 12.75 -8.51 -0.79
N LEU A 51 12.60 -8.65 0.52
CA LEU A 51 11.52 -8.00 1.27
C LEU A 51 11.68 -6.47 1.27
N THR A 52 12.88 -5.97 1.56
CA THR A 52 13.16 -4.53 1.52
C THR A 52 12.91 -3.97 0.12
N GLN A 53 13.40 -4.66 -0.91
CA GLN A 53 13.15 -4.30 -2.32
C GLN A 53 11.64 -4.29 -2.63
N ARG A 54 10.88 -5.24 -2.09
CA ARG A 54 9.43 -5.35 -2.30
C ARG A 54 8.67 -4.18 -1.67
N VAL A 55 9.04 -3.74 -0.48
CA VAL A 55 8.44 -2.54 0.15
C VAL A 55 8.69 -1.31 -0.72
N LEU A 56 9.91 -1.14 -1.23
CA LEU A 56 10.25 -0.02 -2.12
C LEU A 56 9.48 -0.06 -3.45
N HIS A 57 9.32 -1.24 -4.05
CA HIS A 57 8.49 -1.42 -5.25
C HIS A 57 7.02 -1.06 -5.00
N MET A 58 6.44 -1.49 -3.88
CA MET A 58 5.06 -1.13 -3.54
C MET A 58 4.91 0.37 -3.35
N ARG A 59 5.86 1.00 -2.67
CA ARG A 59 5.91 2.46 -2.53
C ARG A 59 5.97 3.14 -3.90
N MET A 60 6.81 2.63 -4.81
CA MET A 60 6.88 3.16 -6.18
C MET A 60 5.52 3.04 -6.89
N PHE A 61 4.83 1.90 -6.81
CA PHE A 61 3.52 1.73 -7.43
C PHE A 61 2.44 2.64 -6.83
N TYR A 62 2.49 2.86 -5.52
CA TYR A 62 1.62 3.79 -4.83
C TYR A 62 1.72 5.21 -5.42
N TRP A 63 2.95 5.71 -5.61
CA TRP A 63 3.20 7.02 -6.21
C TRP A 63 3.00 7.06 -7.73
N LEU A 64 3.27 5.95 -8.43
CA LEU A 64 2.96 5.83 -9.85
C LEU A 64 1.46 5.99 -10.10
N GLY A 65 0.60 5.51 -9.19
CA GLY A 65 -0.83 5.75 -9.26
C GLY A 65 -1.19 7.23 -9.34
N LEU A 66 -0.47 8.10 -8.62
CA LEU A 66 -0.66 9.55 -8.68
C LEU A 66 -0.38 10.08 -10.10
N ILE A 67 0.73 9.66 -10.71
CA ILE A 67 1.08 10.05 -12.08
C ILE A 67 0.01 9.55 -13.07
N VAL A 68 -0.38 8.28 -12.94
CA VAL A 68 -1.38 7.64 -13.83
C VAL A 68 -2.75 8.30 -13.70
N SER A 69 -3.10 8.87 -12.54
CA SER A 69 -4.37 9.58 -12.34
C SER A 69 -4.54 10.87 -13.16
N PHE A 70 -3.44 11.47 -13.62
CA PHE A 70 -3.53 12.63 -14.53
C PHE A 70 -4.12 12.29 -15.89
N ILE A 71 -4.01 11.03 -16.34
CA ILE A 71 -4.57 10.57 -17.61
C ILE A 71 -6.10 10.70 -17.60
N PRO A 72 -6.85 10.01 -16.72
CA PRO A 72 -8.30 10.16 -16.66
C PRO A 72 -8.74 11.57 -16.26
N LEU A 73 -7.94 12.32 -15.49
CA LEU A 73 -8.22 13.73 -15.19
C LEU A 73 -8.23 14.58 -16.47
N LEU A 74 -7.19 14.46 -17.31
CA LEU A 74 -7.08 15.17 -18.57
C LEU A 74 -8.21 14.75 -19.52
N PHE A 75 -8.43 13.44 -19.71
CA PHE A 75 -9.53 12.94 -20.53
C PHE A 75 -10.90 13.41 -20.02
N GLY A 76 -11.09 13.48 -18.70
CA GLY A 76 -12.29 14.05 -18.09
C GLY A 76 -12.50 15.50 -18.49
N PHE A 77 -11.46 16.34 -18.40
CA PHE A 77 -11.50 17.74 -18.84
C PHE A 77 -11.82 17.88 -20.34
N LEU A 78 -11.14 17.12 -21.21
CA LEU A 78 -11.40 17.16 -22.66
C LEU A 78 -12.83 16.70 -22.98
N SER A 79 -13.33 15.69 -22.27
CA SER A 79 -14.68 15.16 -22.44
C SER A 79 -15.75 16.14 -21.99
N VAL A 80 -15.51 16.93 -20.93
CA VAL A 80 -16.42 18.03 -20.55
C VAL A 80 -16.46 19.11 -21.62
N LYS A 81 -15.32 19.44 -22.24
CA LYS A 81 -15.24 20.53 -23.22
C LYS A 81 -15.80 20.16 -24.60
N TRP A 82 -15.59 18.92 -25.05
CA TRP A 82 -15.89 18.52 -26.43
C TRP A 82 -16.68 17.22 -26.57
N GLY A 83 -16.99 16.54 -25.47
CA GLY A 83 -17.58 15.20 -25.47
C GLY A 83 -18.83 15.09 -24.61
N ASN A 84 -18.94 13.95 -23.91
CA ASN A 84 -20.06 13.66 -23.03
C ASN A 84 -19.80 14.27 -21.64
N VAL A 85 -20.50 15.37 -21.35
CA VAL A 85 -20.32 16.12 -20.10
C VAL A 85 -20.49 15.26 -18.85
N PRO A 86 -21.58 14.46 -18.67
CA PRO A 86 -21.70 13.57 -17.50
C PRO A 86 -20.52 12.60 -17.34
N PHE A 87 -20.08 11.95 -18.43
CA PHE A 87 -18.96 11.03 -18.40
C PHE A 87 -17.65 11.72 -18.02
N GLY A 88 -17.35 12.87 -18.65
CA GLY A 88 -16.17 13.67 -18.38
C GLY A 88 -16.12 14.16 -16.94
N PHE A 89 -17.27 14.57 -16.39
CA PHE A 89 -17.36 14.99 -15.00
C PHE A 89 -17.09 13.84 -14.01
N GLY A 90 -17.56 12.62 -14.31
CA GLY A 90 -17.25 11.43 -13.53
C GLY A 90 -15.75 11.11 -13.49
N LEU A 91 -15.09 11.18 -14.65
CA LEU A 91 -13.64 11.00 -14.76
C LEU A 91 -12.87 12.07 -13.96
N TRP A 92 -13.26 13.33 -14.13
CA TRP A 92 -12.59 14.47 -13.51
C TRP A 92 -12.73 14.44 -11.98
N LEU A 93 -13.94 14.21 -11.47
CA LEU A 93 -14.23 14.17 -10.03
C LEU A 93 -13.46 13.04 -9.33
N SER A 94 -13.51 11.81 -9.86
CA SER A 94 -12.83 10.68 -9.24
C SER A 94 -11.30 10.83 -9.28
N SER A 95 -10.74 11.28 -10.40
CA SER A 95 -9.29 11.47 -10.53
C SER A 95 -8.80 12.61 -9.65
N GLY A 96 -9.53 13.73 -9.60
CA GLY A 96 -9.24 14.85 -8.72
C GLY A 96 -9.27 14.44 -7.25
N TRP A 97 -10.30 13.68 -6.83
CA TRP A 97 -10.38 13.14 -5.48
C TRP A 97 -9.21 12.19 -5.15
N PHE A 98 -8.82 11.35 -6.10
CA PHE A 98 -7.65 10.46 -5.92
C PHE A 98 -6.36 11.27 -5.73
N ILE A 99 -6.13 12.32 -6.52
CA ILE A 99 -4.95 13.19 -6.39
C ILE A 99 -4.95 13.88 -5.03
N LEU A 100 -6.05 14.50 -4.63
CA LEU A 100 -6.17 15.18 -3.34
C LEU A 100 -5.94 14.23 -2.16
N SER A 101 -6.54 13.04 -2.21
CA SER A 101 -6.36 12.02 -1.15
C SER A 101 -4.95 11.43 -1.10
N ARG A 102 -4.13 11.59 -2.14
CA ARG A 102 -2.69 11.26 -2.10
C ARG A 102 -1.84 12.44 -1.62
N LEU A 103 -2.17 13.65 -2.02
CA LEU A 103 -1.42 14.85 -1.66
C LEU A 103 -1.65 15.31 -0.22
N GLN A 104 -2.72 14.85 0.45
CA GLN A 104 -2.94 15.14 1.87
C GLN A 104 -1.77 14.74 2.77
N ILE A 105 -0.90 13.80 2.34
CA ILE A 105 0.31 13.42 3.08
C ILE A 105 1.19 14.65 3.38
N PHE A 106 1.27 15.61 2.46
CA PHE A 106 2.05 16.84 2.65
C PHE A 106 1.41 17.83 3.64
N LEU A 107 0.13 17.60 4.00
CA LEU A 107 -0.65 18.41 4.93
C LEU A 107 -0.89 17.68 6.26
N GLY A 108 -0.14 16.61 6.55
CA GLY A 108 -0.32 15.82 7.77
C GLY A 108 -1.47 14.80 7.71
N GLY A 109 -1.92 14.45 6.51
CA GLY A 109 -2.86 13.35 6.31
C GLY A 109 -2.25 11.96 6.61
N PRO A 110 -3.03 10.88 6.46
CA PRO A 110 -2.58 9.52 6.75
C PRO A 110 -1.35 9.12 5.92
N GLU A 111 -0.39 8.48 6.58
CA GLU A 111 0.82 7.96 5.94
C GLU A 111 0.48 6.87 4.91
N PRO A 112 1.28 6.76 3.83
CA PRO A 112 1.13 5.66 2.89
C PRO A 112 1.52 4.33 3.55
N PRO A 113 0.90 3.21 3.16
CA PRO A 113 1.16 1.90 3.76
C PRO A 113 2.61 1.40 3.60
N TRP A 114 3.33 1.89 2.59
CA TRP A 114 4.74 1.56 2.35
C TRP A 114 5.60 2.82 2.38
N THR A 115 6.39 2.99 3.43
CA THR A 115 7.25 4.16 3.64
C THR A 115 8.74 3.84 3.41
N LEU A 116 9.57 4.89 3.26
CA LEU A 116 11.04 4.72 3.26
C LEU A 116 11.52 4.19 4.61
N GLU A 117 10.98 4.77 5.69
CA GLU A 117 11.34 4.45 7.08
C GLU A 117 11.12 2.96 7.35
N MET A 118 10.02 2.40 6.85
CA MET A 118 9.74 0.97 6.92
C MET A 118 10.86 0.12 6.30
N ALA A 119 11.34 0.49 5.11
CA ALA A 119 12.45 -0.21 4.46
C ALA A 119 13.77 -0.05 5.24
N GLN A 120 14.03 1.13 5.81
CA GLN A 120 15.21 1.39 6.64
C GLN A 120 15.17 0.59 7.95
N ARG A 121 14.03 0.53 8.63
CA ARG A 121 13.82 -0.29 9.84
C ARG A 121 14.05 -1.77 9.56
N LEU A 122 13.53 -2.29 8.45
CA LEU A 122 13.82 -3.67 8.01
C LEU A 122 15.31 -3.92 7.82
N GLN A 123 16.02 -2.96 7.21
CA GLN A 123 17.47 -3.05 7.02
C GLN A 123 18.23 -3.03 8.36
N ILE A 124 17.87 -2.12 9.27
CA ILE A 124 18.45 -2.03 10.61
C ILE A 124 18.29 -3.36 11.37
N ILE A 125 17.11 -3.99 11.29
CA ILE A 125 16.87 -5.29 11.93
C ILE A 125 17.74 -6.37 11.25
N SER A 126 17.83 -6.37 9.93
CA SER A 126 18.68 -7.31 9.18
C SER A 126 20.16 -7.16 9.53
N ASP A 127 20.62 -5.95 9.83
CA ASP A 127 22.01 -5.70 10.24
C ASP A 127 22.24 -6.10 11.71
N LYS A 128 21.26 -5.91 12.60
CA LYS A 128 21.32 -6.41 13.99
C LYS A 128 21.52 -7.92 14.09
N VAL A 129 20.94 -8.68 13.16
CA VAL A 129 21.12 -10.14 13.04
C VAL A 129 22.59 -10.52 12.86
N LYS A 130 23.39 -9.67 12.22
CA LYS A 130 24.82 -9.89 11.97
C LYS A 130 25.70 -9.36 13.10
N SER A 131 25.24 -8.35 13.84
CA SER A 131 25.94 -7.74 14.97
C SER A 131 26.01 -8.67 16.20
N ASP A 132 26.81 -8.32 17.20
CA ASP A 132 26.90 -9.06 18.47
C ASP A 132 25.66 -8.90 19.37
N SER A 133 24.78 -7.92 19.06
CA SER A 133 23.54 -7.66 19.79
C SER A 133 22.37 -8.60 19.42
N LYS A 134 22.66 -9.89 19.19
CA LYS A 134 21.65 -10.87 18.75
C LYS A 134 20.74 -11.27 19.91
N CYS A 135 19.48 -11.55 19.62
CA CYS A 135 18.53 -12.04 20.63
C CYS A 135 18.76 -13.50 21.03
N CYS A 136 19.41 -14.30 20.18
CA CYS A 136 19.72 -15.72 20.38
C CYS A 136 20.85 -16.14 19.42
N GLU A 137 21.46 -17.31 19.64
CA GLU A 137 22.58 -17.82 18.84
C GLU A 137 22.23 -17.96 17.34
N SER A 138 21.04 -18.49 17.05
CA SER A 138 20.51 -18.63 15.69
C SER A 138 19.30 -17.71 15.50
N ILE A 139 19.54 -16.47 15.11
CA ILE A 139 18.47 -15.48 14.89
C ILE A 139 17.91 -15.62 13.47
N SER A 140 16.59 -15.81 13.37
CA SER A 140 15.86 -15.87 12.10
C SER A 140 14.63 -14.97 12.19
N PRO A 141 14.73 -13.70 11.75
CA PRO A 141 13.63 -12.76 11.85
C PRO A 141 12.59 -12.97 10.75
N GLU A 142 11.33 -12.94 11.16
CA GLU A 142 10.16 -13.11 10.30
C GLU A 142 9.14 -12.00 10.55
N TRP A 143 8.56 -11.47 9.48
CA TRP A 143 7.52 -10.44 9.54
C TRP A 143 6.13 -11.07 9.56
N LEU A 144 5.53 -11.07 10.75
CA LEU A 144 4.16 -11.46 11.00
C LEU A 144 3.21 -10.28 10.76
N LEU A 145 1.90 -10.50 10.88
CA LEU A 145 0.89 -9.47 10.64
C LEU A 145 0.99 -8.27 11.61
N SER A 146 1.38 -8.53 12.87
CA SER A 146 1.41 -7.55 13.96
C SER A 146 2.79 -6.99 14.30
N GLY A 147 3.85 -7.47 13.65
CA GLY A 147 5.22 -7.12 14.02
C GLY A 147 6.25 -8.10 13.48
N ILE A 148 7.51 -7.81 13.76
CA ILE A 148 8.65 -8.65 13.39
C ILE A 148 9.11 -9.42 14.63
N TYR A 149 9.23 -10.74 14.48
CA TYR A 149 9.58 -11.65 15.57
C TYR A 149 10.72 -12.56 15.13
N CYS A 150 11.53 -13.01 16.09
CA CYS A 150 12.46 -14.10 15.85
C CYS A 150 11.71 -15.43 15.85
N SER A 151 11.87 -16.27 14.82
CA SER A 151 11.18 -17.56 14.75
C SER A 151 11.68 -18.57 15.78
N VAL A 152 12.92 -18.43 16.25
CA VAL A 152 13.57 -19.31 17.23
C VAL A 152 13.19 -18.94 18.67
N CYS A 153 13.53 -17.73 19.14
CA CYS A 153 13.27 -17.33 20.53
C CYS A 153 11.93 -16.62 20.75
N LYS A 154 11.13 -16.40 19.69
CA LYS A 154 9.83 -15.69 19.70
C LYS A 154 9.86 -14.26 20.26
N LYS A 155 11.05 -13.70 20.52
CA LYS A 155 11.22 -12.32 20.95
C LYS A 155 10.73 -11.38 19.85
N LYS A 156 9.93 -10.38 20.23
CA LYS A 156 9.51 -9.29 19.36
C LYS A 156 10.71 -8.38 19.11
N LEU A 157 11.04 -8.17 17.83
CA LEU A 157 12.15 -7.32 17.41
C LEU A 157 11.67 -5.90 17.07
N ASP A 158 10.48 -5.81 16.48
CA ASP A 158 9.88 -4.56 16.04
C ASP A 158 8.33 -4.71 16.04
N ASP A 159 7.61 -3.63 16.32
CA ASP A 159 6.15 -3.54 16.38
C ASP A 159 5.46 -3.17 15.07
N MET A 160 6.24 -3.00 14.01
CA MET A 160 5.77 -2.57 12.71
C MET A 160 4.76 -3.57 12.11
N PRO A 161 3.50 -3.15 11.91
CA PRO A 161 2.50 -4.00 11.30
C PRO A 161 2.82 -4.20 9.81
N ARG A 162 2.48 -5.38 9.30
CA ARG A 162 2.80 -5.76 7.92
C ARG A 162 1.73 -5.21 6.96
N PRO A 163 2.06 -4.28 6.04
CA PRO A 163 1.14 -3.85 5.01
C PRO A 163 0.89 -4.99 4.01
N ASP A 164 -0.09 -4.82 3.11
CA ASP A 164 -0.22 -5.76 2.00
C ASP A 164 1.06 -5.70 1.15
N LEU A 165 1.54 -6.80 0.61
CA LEU A 165 2.70 -6.80 -0.30
C LEU A 165 2.30 -7.38 -1.65
N GLY A 166 1.01 -7.29 -1.99
CA GLY A 166 0.45 -7.83 -3.23
C GLY A 166 0.66 -9.33 -3.36
N ARG A 167 0.75 -10.04 -2.23
CA ARG A 167 0.94 -11.48 -2.20
C ARG A 167 -0.30 -12.19 -2.71
N LYS A 168 -0.10 -13.34 -3.35
CA LYS A 168 -1.21 -14.21 -3.73
C LYS A 168 -1.93 -14.68 -2.45
N ARG A 169 -3.25 -14.49 -2.42
CA ARG A 169 -4.13 -14.96 -1.35
C ARG A 169 -4.90 -16.20 -1.80
N SER A 170 -5.32 -17.00 -0.84
CA SER A 170 -6.24 -18.13 -1.02
C SER A 170 -7.62 -17.71 -1.50
N ASP A 171 -8.08 -16.51 -1.12
CA ASP A 171 -9.45 -16.00 -1.33
C ASP A 171 -9.81 -15.71 -2.80
N GLY A 172 -8.92 -16.01 -3.75
CA GLY A 172 -9.11 -15.78 -5.17
C GLY A 172 -8.83 -14.35 -5.63
N PHE A 173 -8.85 -14.15 -6.96
CA PHE A 173 -8.47 -12.88 -7.58
C PHE A 173 -9.41 -11.74 -7.21
N PHE A 174 -10.73 -11.95 -7.34
CA PHE A 174 -11.74 -10.90 -7.16
C PHE A 174 -11.82 -10.38 -5.73
N MET A 175 -11.91 -11.25 -4.72
CA MET A 175 -11.90 -10.84 -3.31
C MET A 175 -10.60 -10.13 -2.94
N GLY A 176 -9.48 -10.57 -3.50
CA GLY A 176 -8.20 -9.88 -3.37
C GLY A 176 -8.21 -8.46 -3.97
N VAL A 177 -8.83 -8.24 -5.14
CA VAL A 177 -8.98 -6.89 -5.73
C VAL A 177 -9.83 -6.02 -4.80
N ILE A 178 -11.01 -6.50 -4.39
CA ILE A 178 -11.97 -5.73 -3.58
C ILE A 178 -11.32 -5.29 -2.26
N ARG A 179 -10.66 -6.22 -1.56
CA ARG A 179 -9.95 -5.90 -0.32
C ARG A 179 -8.85 -4.88 -0.54
N LEU A 180 -8.04 -5.01 -1.60
CA LEU A 180 -6.99 -4.05 -1.90
C LEU A 180 -7.55 -2.66 -2.20
N ILE A 181 -8.68 -2.58 -2.91
CA ILE A 181 -9.36 -1.30 -3.17
C ILE A 181 -9.89 -0.69 -1.87
N ALA A 182 -10.44 -1.51 -0.97
CA ALA A 182 -11.02 -1.06 0.29
C ALA A 182 -9.96 -0.63 1.33
N SER A 183 -8.86 -1.39 1.45
CA SER A 183 -7.79 -1.08 2.42
C SER A 183 -6.67 -0.22 1.84
N ASP A 184 -6.61 -0.07 0.52
CA ASP A 184 -5.56 0.62 -0.22
C ASP A 184 -4.13 0.09 0.10
N GLY A 185 -4.05 -1.15 0.63
CA GLY A 185 -2.81 -1.79 1.06
C GLY A 185 -2.42 -1.57 2.52
N ASN A 186 -3.22 -0.82 3.29
CA ASN A 186 -2.98 -0.61 4.72
C ASN A 186 -3.04 -1.91 5.52
N PRO A 187 -2.21 -2.03 6.58
CA PRO A 187 -2.25 -3.17 7.47
C PRO A 187 -3.62 -3.27 8.16
N MET A 188 -4.07 -4.51 8.41
CA MET A 188 -5.31 -4.74 9.14
C MET A 188 -5.17 -4.52 10.65
N PHE A 189 -3.93 -4.55 11.15
CA PHE A 189 -3.60 -4.28 12.55
C PHE A 189 -2.92 -2.92 12.61
N ILE A 190 -3.47 -2.03 13.44
CA ILE A 190 -2.84 -0.77 13.78
C ILE A 190 -1.99 -1.04 15.01
N SER A 191 -0.70 -0.76 14.95
CA SER A 191 0.12 -0.76 16.17
C SER A 191 -0.27 0.46 17.01
N ASP A 192 -0.35 0.29 18.33
CA ASP A 192 -0.59 1.40 19.27
C ASP A 192 0.62 2.34 19.29
N LYS A 193 0.76 3.18 18.27
CA LYS A 193 1.85 4.16 18.09
C LYS A 193 1.79 5.31 19.14
N LYS A 194 0.92 5.23 20.15
CA LYS A 194 0.60 6.35 21.06
C LYS A 194 1.49 6.50 22.31
N ASN A 195 2.44 5.61 22.57
CA ASN A 195 3.19 5.61 23.84
C ASN A 195 4.70 5.89 23.73
N PHE A 196 5.25 6.22 22.55
CA PHE A 196 6.70 6.44 22.42
C PHE A 196 7.15 7.91 22.45
N ASP A 197 6.22 8.86 22.31
CA ASP A 197 6.55 10.30 22.27
C ASP A 197 6.35 11.01 23.63
N VAL A 198 5.95 10.30 24.69
CA VAL A 198 5.73 10.92 26.03
C VAL A 198 6.91 10.67 26.99
N ASP A 199 7.62 9.55 26.88
CA ASP A 199 8.69 9.19 27.85
C ASP A 199 10.08 9.80 27.55
N SER A 200 10.27 10.48 26.42
CA SER A 200 11.55 11.14 26.09
C SER A 200 11.64 12.59 26.57
N SER A 201 10.63 13.10 27.30
CA SER A 201 10.58 14.49 27.77
C SER A 201 10.60 14.67 29.29
N GLU A 202 10.74 13.61 30.09
CA GLU A 202 10.80 13.68 31.57
C GLU A 202 12.11 13.13 32.16
N SER A 203 13.25 13.32 31.48
CA SER A 203 14.56 13.09 32.10
C SER A 203 15.60 14.13 31.69
N GLU A 204 15.36 15.39 32.11
CA GLU A 204 16.40 16.37 32.44
C GLU A 204 16.13 16.96 33.83
#